data_AF-A0A4P9YYE5-F1
#
_entry.id   AF-A0A4P9YYE5-F1
#
_cell.length_a   1.000
_cell.length_b   1.000
_cell.length_c   1.000
_cell.angle_alpha   90.00
_cell.angle_beta   90.00
_cell.angle_gamma   90.00
#
_symmetry.space_group_name_H-M   'P 1'
#
loop_
_entity.id
_entity.type
_entity.pdbx_description
1 polymer ?
#
loop_
_entity_poly.entity_id
_entity_poly.type
_entity_poly.pdbx_seq_one_letter_code
_entity_poly.pdbx_strand_id
1 'polypeptide(L)' 'MPRFHHQLLPHQVEVEAAFDETIAGELKRRGHALVRSPQETIREIHAVSDGRKHGKAAGY' A
#
# COMPACT_ATOMS: atom_id res chain seq x y z
N MET A 1 1.96 -1.12 7.03
CA MET A 1 0.89 -0.11 7.15
C MET A 1 -0.05 -0.28 5.97
N PRO A 2 -1.38 -0.34 6.16
CA PRO A 2 -2.34 -0.54 5.07
C PRO A 2 -2.40 0.69 4.15
N ARG A 3 -2.54 0.45 2.84
CA ARG A 3 -2.53 1.49 1.79
C ARG A 3 -3.94 1.82 1.29
N PHE A 4 -4.05 2.99 0.67
CA PHE A 4 -5.20 3.38 -0.14
C PHE A 4 -4.74 4.09 -1.43
N HIS A 5 -5.60 4.10 -2.44
CA HIS A 5 -5.31 4.67 -3.76
C HIS A 5 -6.56 5.32 -4.38
N HIS A 6 -6.36 6.39 -5.15
CA HIS A 6 -7.40 7.03 -5.97
C HIS A 6 -6.74 7.65 -7.20
N GLN A 7 -7.17 7.26 -8.41
CA GLN A 7 -6.58 7.69 -9.69
C GLN A 7 -7.47 8.66 -10.48
N LEU A 8 -8.30 9.44 -9.78
CA LEU A 8 -9.32 10.33 -10.33
C LEU A 8 -10.48 9.58 -10.99
N LEU A 9 -10.22 8.72 -11.98
CA LEU A 9 -11.18 7.87 -12.65
C LEU A 9 -10.75 6.39 -12.57
N PRO A 10 -11.61 5.44 -12.16
CA PRO A 10 -12.96 5.65 -11.63
C PRO A 10 -12.98 6.47 -10.33
N HIS A 11 -14.09 7.14 -10.04
CA HIS A 11 -14.26 8.00 -8.86
C HIS A 11 -14.46 7.18 -7.57
N GLN A 12 -13.45 6.38 -7.22
CA GLN A 12 -13.47 5.49 -6.06
C GLN A 12 -12.10 5.46 -5.39
N VAL A 13 -12.12 5.35 -4.06
CA VAL A 13 -10.94 5.12 -3.24
C VAL A 13 -10.80 3.62 -3.02
N GLU A 14 -9.73 3.05 -3.51
CA GLU A 14 -9.39 1.66 -3.25
C GLU A 14 -8.61 1.57 -1.94
N VAL A 15 -9.05 0.70 -1.04
CA VAL A 15 -8.43 0.51 0.27
C VAL A 15 -8.10 -0.96 0.49
N GLU A 16 -6.98 -1.24 1.14
CA GLU A 16 -6.61 -2.61 1.50
C GLU A 16 -7.54 -3.17 2.61
N ALA A 17 -7.54 -4.50 2.76
CA ALA A 17 -8.40 -5.19 3.72
C ALA A 17 -8.17 -4.74 5.18
N ALA A 18 -6.92 -4.44 5.55
CA ALA A 18 -6.56 -4.02 6.90
C ALA A 18 -6.66 -2.49 7.13
N PHE A 19 -7.25 -1.74 6.20
CA PHE A 19 -7.38 -0.28 6.32
C PHE A 19 -8.31 0.11 7.47
N ASP A 20 -7.94 1.17 8.21
CA ASP A 20 -8.63 1.64 9.41
C ASP A 20 -10.11 1.99 9.13
N GLU A 21 -11.02 1.34 9.86
CA GLU A 21 -12.46 1.50 9.68
C GLU A 21 -12.99 2.86 10.16
N THR A 22 -12.34 3.48 11.13
CA THR A 22 -12.68 4.84 11.60
C THR A 22 -12.42 5.84 10.47
N ILE A 23 -11.22 5.76 9.86
CA ILE A 23 -10.85 6.62 8.73
C ILE A 23 -11.74 6.31 7.52
N ALA A 24 -12.03 5.04 7.26
CA ALA A 24 -12.97 4.64 6.20
C ALA A 24 -14.37 5.25 6.40
N GLY A 25 -14.86 5.29 7.65
CA GLY A 25 -16.11 5.94 8.02
C GLY A 25 -16.10 7.44 7.77
N GLU A 26 -15.04 8.14 8.17
CA GLU A 26 -14.85 9.58 7.89
C GLU A 26 -14.87 9.89 6.40
N LEU A 27 -14.18 9.08 5.58
CA LEU A 27 -14.14 9.25 4.12
C LEU A 27 -15.51 9.05 3.48
N LYS A 28 -16.26 8.03 3.92
CA LYS A 28 -17.64 7.80 3.46
C LYS A 28 -18.54 9.00 3.79
N ARG A 29 -18.45 9.56 5.00
CA ARG A 29 -19.25 10.76 5.36
C ARG A 29 -18.95 11.97 4.50
N ARG A 30 -17.72 12.08 3.99
CA ARG A 30 -17.29 13.15 3.09
C ARG A 30 -17.68 12.90 1.62
N GLY A 31 -18.35 11.80 1.31
CA GLY A 31 -18.84 11.47 -0.02
C GLY A 31 -17.91 10.60 -0.87
N HIS A 32 -16.85 10.03 -0.30
CA HIS A 32 -15.99 9.11 -1.03
C HIS A 32 -16.62 7.72 -1.15
N ALA A 33 -16.65 7.18 -2.36
CA ALA A 33 -16.96 5.78 -2.62
C ALA A 33 -15.71 4.94 -2.32
N LEU A 34 -15.81 3.94 -1.44
CA LEU A 34 -14.69 3.05 -1.08
C LEU A 34 -14.90 1.66 -1.68
N VAL A 35 -13.83 1.09 -2.23
CA VAL A 35 -13.79 -0.28 -2.74
C VAL A 35 -12.62 -1.02 -2.08
N ARG A 36 -12.83 -2.29 -1.71
CA ARG A 36 -11.75 -3.12 -1.16
C ARG A 36 -10.90 -3.66 -2.31
N SER A 37 -9.61 -3.37 -2.26
CA SER A 37 -8.65 -3.92 -3.22
C SER A 37 -8.23 -5.33 -2.78
N PRO A 38 -8.16 -6.31 -3.71
CA PRO A 38 -7.48 -7.58 -3.44
C PRO A 38 -6.00 -7.29 -3.15
N GLN A 39 -5.42 -7.95 -2.14
CA GLN A 39 -4.07 -7.65 -1.66
C GLN A 39 -3.06 -7.58 -2.82
N GLU A 40 -2.48 -6.40 -3.06
CA GLU A 40 -1.35 -6.31 -3.96
C GLU A 40 -0.12 -6.97 -3.32
N THR A 41 0.40 -7.99 -3.99
CA THR A 41 1.64 -8.67 -3.60
C THR A 41 2.83 -7.72 -3.79
N ILE A 42 3.22 -7.00 -2.74
CA ILE A 42 4.53 -6.34 -2.72
C ILE A 42 5.57 -7.46 -2.63
N ARG A 43 6.37 -7.67 -3.68
CA ARG A 43 7.61 -8.46 -3.56
C ARG A 43 8.64 -7.56 -2.92
N GLU A 44 8.68 -7.55 -1.60
CA GLU A 44 9.70 -6.83 -0.85
C GLU A 44 11.02 -7.60 -0.96
N ILE A 45 11.97 -7.10 -1.78
CA ILE A 45 13.33 -7.63 -1.83
C ILE A 45 14.23 -6.63 -1.11
N HIS A 46 14.56 -6.94 0.14
CA HIS A 46 15.55 -6.20 0.91
C HIS A 46 16.89 -6.91 0.84
N ALA A 47 17.84 -6.32 0.14
CA ALA A 47 19.22 -6.79 0.11
C ALA A 47 20.11 -5.86 0.94
N VAL A 48 20.75 -6.40 1.99
CA VAL A 48 21.68 -5.65 2.85
C VAL A 48 23.01 -6.40 2.89
N SER A 49 24.10 -5.70 2.59
CA SER A 49 25.47 -6.24 2.69
C SER A 49 26.15 -5.78 3.98
N ASP A 50 26.93 -6.67 4.61
CA ASP A 50 27.74 -6.35 5.79
C ASP A 50 28.83 -5.32 5.43
N GLY A 51 28.78 -4.16 6.09
CA GLY A 51 29.68 -3.04 5.88
C GLY A 51 31.15 -3.31 6.23
N ARG A 52 31.46 -4.40 6.94
CA ARG A 52 32.84 -4.79 7.26
C ARG A 52 33.57 -5.45 6.11
N LYS A 53 32.86 -5.92 5.08
CA LYS A 53 33.42 -6.75 4.00
C LYS A 53 33.26 -6.14 2.60
N HIS A 54 32.79 -4.90 2.48
CA HIS A 54 32.62 -4.16 1.22
C HIS A 54 31.83 -4.89 0.11
N GLY A 55 30.99 -5.88 0.46
CA GLY A 55 30.17 -6.60 -0.51
C GLY A 55 29.07 -5.70 -1.08
N LYS A 56 28.81 -5.76 -2.39
CA LYS A 56 27.69 -5.05 -3.02
C LYS A 56 26.49 -5.98 -3.14
N ALA A 57 25.32 -5.49 -2.71
CA ALA A 57 24.07 -6.19 -2.95
C ALA A 57 23.78 -6.21 -4.47
N ALA A 58 23.29 -7.34 -4.98
CA ALA A 58 22.90 -7.50 -6.37
C ALA A 58 21.58 -8.28 -6.47
N GLY A 59 20.85 -8.09 -7.57
CA GLY A 59 19.62 -8.81 -7.91
C GLY A 59 19.63 -9.24 -9.37
N TYR A 60 18.65 -10.05 -9.77
CA TYR A 60 18.36 -10.40 -11.17
C TYR A 60 16.96 -9.91 -11.54
#